data_AF-A0A707WCH7-F1
#
_entry.id   AF-A0A707WCH7-F1
#
_cell.length_a   1.000
_cell.length_b   1.000
_cell.length_c   1.000
_cell.angle_alpha   90.00
_cell.angle_beta   90.00
_cell.angle_gamma   90.00
#
_symmetry.space_group_name_H-M   'P 1'
#
loop_
_entity.id
_entity.type
_entity.pdbx_description
1 polymer ?
#
loop_
_entity_poly.entity_id
_entity_poly.type
_entity_poly.pdbx_seq_one_letter_code
_entity_poly.pdbx_strand_id
1 'polypeptide(L)'
;MFNRIRVVTMLMMVLGVFALLQLVSGGLLFSSLQHNQQGFVISNELRQQQSELTSTWDLMLQTRINLSRSAARMMMDASNQQSSAKTDLLQNAKTTLAQAAAHYANFKNMTPLPAMAEASANVDEKYQRYQAALAELIQFLDNGNMDAYFAQPTQGMQNALGEALGNYARVSENLYRQTFDQSAHDYRFAQWQLGVLAVVLVLILMVVWFGIRHALLNPLARVITHIREIASGDLTKTLTVSGRNEIGELAGTVEHMQRSLIDTVTQVREGSDAIYSGTSEIAAGNTDLSSRTEQQASALEETAASMEQLTATVKQNADNARQASQLAQSASETARHGGKVVDGVVNTMHEIADSSKKIADIISVIDGIAFQTNILALNAAVEAARAGEQ
;
A
#
# COMPACT_ATOMS: atom_id res chain seq x y z
N MET A 1 -12.74 18.01 -8.09
CA MET A 1 -11.41 18.63 -8.29
C MET A 1 -10.28 17.87 -7.60
N PHE A 2 -10.49 17.30 -6.40
CA PHE A 2 -9.46 16.62 -5.61
C PHE A 2 -8.90 15.30 -6.20
N ASN A 3 -9.64 14.56 -7.02
CA ASN A 3 -9.19 13.26 -7.57
C ASN A 3 -8.05 13.35 -8.61
N ARG A 4 -7.59 14.57 -8.96
CA ARG A 4 -6.46 14.79 -9.88
C ARG A 4 -5.19 15.26 -9.18
N ILE A 5 -5.28 15.60 -7.89
CA ILE A 5 -4.15 16.15 -7.14
C ILE A 5 -3.45 14.97 -6.45
N ARG A 6 -2.14 14.89 -6.63
CA ARG A 6 -1.29 13.93 -5.92
C ARG A 6 -1.34 14.18 -4.41
N VAL A 7 -1.30 13.11 -3.63
CA VAL A 7 -1.36 13.20 -2.16
C VAL A 7 -0.26 14.13 -1.62
N VAL A 8 0.95 14.01 -2.17
CA VAL A 8 2.10 14.86 -1.79
C VAL A 8 1.82 16.33 -2.07
N THR A 9 1.22 16.66 -3.22
CA THR A 9 0.90 18.05 -3.58
C THR A 9 -0.17 18.63 -2.66
N MET A 10 -1.15 17.82 -2.26
CA MET A 10 -2.15 18.24 -1.26
C MET A 10 -1.49 18.53 0.09
N LEU A 11 -0.60 17.66 0.58
CA LEU A 11 0.12 17.87 1.83
C LEU A 11 1.01 19.12 1.79
N MET A 12 1.71 19.35 0.66
CA MET A 12 2.50 20.56 0.48
C MET A 12 1.65 21.83 0.45
N MET A 13 0.47 21.80 -0.17
CA MET A 13 -0.47 22.94 -0.11
C MET A 13 -0.90 23.25 1.32
N VAL A 14 -1.21 22.23 2.13
CA VAL A 14 -1.57 22.41 3.53
C VAL A 14 -0.42 23.03 4.33
N LEU A 15 0.79 22.53 4.16
CA LEU A 15 1.99 23.11 4.78
C LEU A 15 2.22 24.56 4.33
N GLY A 16 2.02 24.86 3.04
CA GLY A 16 2.14 26.22 2.50
C GLY A 16 1.13 27.18 3.13
N VAL A 17 -0.14 26.77 3.24
CA VAL A 17 -1.19 27.55 3.92
C VAL A 17 -0.84 27.76 5.40
N PHE A 18 -0.35 26.72 6.08
CA PHE A 18 0.05 26.81 7.48
C PHE A 18 1.24 27.77 7.68
N ALA A 19 2.26 27.69 6.83
CA ALA A 19 3.41 28.59 6.86
C ALA A 19 2.99 30.05 6.61
N LEU A 20 2.10 30.28 5.64
CA LEU A 20 1.56 31.60 5.35
C LEU A 20 0.77 32.15 6.54
N LEU A 21 -0.05 31.31 7.19
CA LEU A 21 -0.79 31.67 8.40
C LEU A 21 0.17 32.02 9.55
N GLN A 22 1.26 31.27 9.74
CA GLN A 22 2.30 31.59 10.72
C GLN A 22 3.00 32.93 10.44
N LEU A 23 3.33 33.22 9.17
CA LEU A 23 3.92 34.50 8.80
C LEU A 23 2.99 35.67 9.05
N VAL A 24 1.71 35.54 8.70
CA VAL A 24 0.69 36.58 8.95
C VAL A 24 0.50 36.77 10.46
N SER A 25 0.36 35.69 11.22
CA SER A 25 0.24 35.75 12.68
C SER A 25 1.45 36.42 13.33
N GLY A 26 2.67 36.03 12.90
CA GLY A 26 3.91 36.59 13.42
C GLY A 26 4.06 38.08 13.12
N GLY A 27 3.72 38.51 11.90
CA GLY A 27 3.75 39.91 11.51
C GLY A 27 2.77 40.78 12.30
N LEU A 28 1.54 40.29 12.52
CA LEU A 28 0.53 40.99 13.32
C LEU A 28 0.95 41.11 14.80
N LEU A 29 1.47 40.01 15.38
CA LEU A 29 1.95 40.01 16.76
C LEU A 29 3.15 40.94 16.95
N PHE A 30 4.09 40.96 16.00
CA PHE A 30 5.24 41.87 16.02
C PHE A 30 4.79 43.34 15.96
N SER A 31 3.84 43.67 15.07
CA SER A 31 3.29 45.03 14.96
C SER A 31 2.58 45.48 16.25
N SER A 32 1.80 44.59 16.87
CA SER A 32 1.11 44.89 18.15
C SER A 32 2.11 45.10 19.29
N LEU A 33 3.16 44.28 19.38
CA LEU A 33 4.22 44.44 20.38
C LEU A 33 4.99 45.75 20.19
N GLN A 34 5.27 46.15 18.94
CA GLN A 34 5.99 47.39 18.65
C GLN A 34 5.18 48.64 19.07
N HIS A 35 3.87 48.66 18.80
CA HIS A 35 3.00 49.75 19.25
C HIS A 35 2.89 49.82 20.78
N ASN A 36 2.78 48.66 21.43
CA ASN A 36 2.71 48.59 22.89
C ASN A 36 4.01 49.10 23.55
N GLN A 37 5.17 48.76 22.99
CA GLN A 37 6.46 49.28 23.47
C GLN A 37 6.55 50.80 23.37
N GLN A 38 6.10 51.40 22.26
CA GLN A 38 6.12 52.86 22.10
C GLN A 38 5.24 53.57 23.13
N GLY A 39 4.03 53.05 23.37
CA GLY A 39 3.14 53.61 24.39
C GLY A 39 3.72 53.52 25.81
N PHE A 40 4.41 52.43 26.12
CA PHE A 40 5.11 52.26 27.40
C PHE A 40 6.26 53.27 27.59
N VAL A 41 7.08 53.47 26.56
CA VAL A 41 8.21 54.42 26.61
C VAL A 41 7.71 55.86 26.83
N ILE A 42 6.71 56.30 26.05
CA ILE A 42 6.13 57.65 26.19
C ILE A 42 5.52 57.83 27.59
N SER A 43 4.78 56.83 28.07
CA SER A 43 4.19 56.86 29.41
C SER A 43 5.24 56.98 30.52
N ASN A 44 6.34 56.24 30.41
CA ASN A 44 7.42 56.29 31.38
C ASN A 44 8.18 57.63 31.31
N GLU A 45 8.44 58.16 30.12
CA GLU A 45 9.07 59.47 29.92
C GLU A 45 8.21 60.61 30.51
N LEU A 46 6.89 60.64 30.22
CA LEU A 46 5.97 61.64 30.79
C LEU A 46 5.94 61.59 32.32
N ARG A 47 5.93 60.39 32.90
CA ARG A 47 5.96 60.20 34.35
C ARG A 47 7.26 60.74 34.95
N GLN A 48 8.41 60.49 34.33
CA GLN A 48 9.70 61.00 34.79
C GLN A 48 9.77 62.53 34.68
N GLN A 49 9.36 63.10 33.54
CA GLN A 49 9.31 64.55 33.35
C GLN A 49 8.43 65.24 34.39
N GLN A 50 7.23 64.70 34.65
CA GLN A 50 6.33 65.22 35.67
C GLN A 50 6.92 65.12 37.09
N SER A 51 7.64 64.04 37.40
CA SER A 51 8.31 63.84 38.69
C SER A 51 9.40 64.89 38.94
N GLU A 52 10.24 65.16 37.94
CA GLU A 52 11.29 66.18 38.04
C GLU A 52 10.68 67.58 38.21
N LEU A 53 9.67 67.93 37.41
CA LEU A 53 8.98 69.23 37.52
C LEU A 53 8.27 69.40 38.87
N THR A 54 7.65 68.35 39.40
CA THR A 54 7.00 68.38 40.73
C THR A 54 8.05 68.59 41.82
N SER A 55 9.18 67.89 41.74
CA SER A 55 10.30 68.06 42.69
C SER A 55 10.89 69.48 42.62
N THR A 56 11.06 70.03 41.41
CA THR A 56 11.47 71.42 41.23
C THR A 56 10.49 72.38 41.89
N TRP A 57 9.19 72.22 41.65
CA TRP A 57 8.15 73.08 42.23
C TRP A 57 8.14 73.04 43.76
N ASP A 58 8.15 71.84 44.35
CA ASP A 58 8.14 71.66 45.80
C ASP A 58 9.37 72.29 46.45
N LEU A 59 10.55 72.13 45.87
CA LEU A 59 11.80 72.71 46.36
C LEU A 59 11.84 74.24 46.19
N MET A 60 11.27 74.79 45.12
CA MET A 60 11.13 76.24 44.96
C MET A 60 10.12 76.83 45.95
N LEU A 61 9.05 76.10 46.26
CA LEU A 61 8.09 76.51 47.29
C LEU A 61 8.73 76.46 48.68
N GLN A 62 9.48 75.41 49.00
CA GLN A 62 10.27 75.33 50.24
C GLN A 62 11.30 76.46 50.33
N THR A 63 11.98 76.78 49.23
CA THR A 63 12.89 77.94 49.14
C THR A 63 12.15 79.22 49.53
N ARG A 64 10.99 79.48 48.91
CA ARG A 64 10.20 80.67 49.21
C ARG A 64 9.71 80.72 50.65
N ILE A 65 9.27 79.59 51.21
CA ILE A 65 8.85 79.48 52.62
C ILE A 65 10.02 79.78 53.55
N ASN A 66 11.20 79.22 53.30
CA ASN A 66 12.40 79.47 54.09
C ASN A 66 12.83 80.94 54.03
N LEU A 67 12.78 81.56 52.84
CA LEU A 67 13.05 82.99 52.68
C LEU A 67 12.05 83.84 53.45
N SER A 68 10.75 83.53 53.35
CA SER A 68 9.69 84.28 54.04
C SER A 68 9.83 84.16 55.56
N ARG A 69 10.16 82.97 56.07
CA ARG A 69 10.43 82.74 57.51
C ARG A 69 11.69 83.44 57.99
N SER A 70 12.75 83.44 57.17
CA SER A 70 14.00 84.15 57.48
C SER A 70 13.76 85.66 57.56
N ALA A 71 13.06 86.23 56.56
CA ALA A 71 12.69 87.64 56.52
C ALA A 71 11.83 88.05 57.74
N ALA A 72 10.80 87.26 58.06
CA ALA A 72 9.95 87.49 59.23
C ALA A 72 10.75 87.52 60.54
N ARG A 73 11.69 86.57 60.73
CA ARG A 73 12.57 86.54 61.91
C ARG A 73 13.50 87.75 61.98
N MET A 74 14.05 88.18 60.85
CA MET A 74 14.89 89.38 60.78
C MET A 74 14.17 90.67 61.19
N MET A 75 12.84 90.76 61.00
CA MET A 75 12.05 91.90 61.49
C MET A 75 11.66 91.79 62.98
N MET A 76 11.54 90.58 63.52
CA MET A 76 11.12 90.36 64.91
C MET A 76 12.28 90.38 65.92
N ASP A 77 13.51 90.01 65.52
CA ASP A 77 14.66 89.88 66.42
C ASP A 77 15.53 91.17 66.45
N ALA A 78 15.03 92.22 67.12
CA ALA A 78 15.76 93.47 67.31
C ALA A 78 17.01 93.35 68.21
N SER A 79 17.16 92.24 68.96
CA SER A 79 18.25 91.99 69.92
C SER A 79 19.28 90.95 69.44
N ASN A 80 19.14 90.43 68.22
CA ASN A 80 20.08 89.50 67.57
C ASN A 80 20.26 88.15 68.31
N GLN A 81 19.29 87.74 69.14
CA GLN A 81 19.36 86.52 69.98
C GLN A 81 19.11 85.22 69.20
N GLN A 82 18.54 85.26 68.00
CA GLN A 82 18.20 84.10 67.16
C GLN A 82 19.05 84.02 65.87
N SER A 83 20.26 84.60 65.88
CA SER A 83 21.15 84.71 64.71
C SER A 83 21.46 83.37 64.00
N SER A 84 21.63 82.27 64.74
CA SER A 84 21.87 80.93 64.15
C SER A 84 20.66 80.44 63.34
N ALA A 85 19.46 80.50 63.92
CA ALA A 85 18.24 80.01 63.29
C ALA A 85 17.77 80.85 62.09
N LYS A 86 18.25 82.09 61.95
CA LYS A 86 18.12 82.93 60.75
C LYS A 86 19.07 82.46 59.65
N THR A 87 20.34 82.25 60.00
CA THR A 87 21.40 81.82 59.09
C THR A 87 21.10 80.43 58.52
N ASP A 88 20.56 79.53 59.33
CA ASP A 88 20.15 78.18 58.92
C ASP A 88 19.00 78.21 57.90
N LEU A 89 18.01 79.09 58.07
CA LEU A 89 16.90 79.20 57.13
C LEU A 89 17.34 79.76 55.77
N LEU A 90 18.22 80.77 55.78
CA LEU A 90 18.77 81.33 54.55
C LEU A 90 19.68 80.31 53.83
N GLN A 91 20.48 79.56 54.59
CA GLN A 91 21.30 78.49 54.03
C GLN A 91 20.44 77.36 53.46
N ASN A 92 19.36 76.97 54.15
CA ASN A 92 18.41 75.99 53.65
C ASN A 92 17.73 76.47 52.36
N ALA A 93 17.38 77.77 52.27
CA ALA A 93 16.84 78.34 51.03
C ALA A 93 17.83 78.25 49.86
N LYS A 94 19.13 78.52 50.10
CA LYS A 94 20.19 78.34 49.08
C LYS A 94 20.29 76.89 48.62
N THR A 95 20.29 75.95 49.57
CA THR A 95 20.35 74.51 49.30
C THR A 95 19.14 74.03 48.49
N THR A 96 17.92 74.36 48.91
CA THR A 96 16.70 73.94 48.22
C THR A 96 16.59 74.56 46.83
N LEU A 97 17.05 75.81 46.64
CA LEU A 97 17.09 76.43 45.31
C LEU A 97 18.08 75.73 44.36
N ALA A 98 19.25 75.34 44.87
CA ALA A 98 20.23 74.57 44.10
C ALA A 98 19.71 73.18 43.73
N GLN A 99 19.04 72.48 44.66
CA GLN A 99 18.40 71.20 44.39
C GLN A 99 17.26 71.34 43.37
N ALA A 100 16.46 72.40 43.47
CA ALA A 100 15.41 72.68 42.48
C ALA A 100 15.99 72.87 41.07
N ALA A 101 17.14 73.54 40.97
CA ALA A 101 17.87 73.72 39.71
C ALA A 101 18.43 72.40 39.15
N ALA A 102 18.90 71.50 40.01
CA ALA A 102 19.35 70.17 39.58
C ALA A 102 18.21 69.34 38.98
N HIS A 103 17.05 69.28 39.66
CA HIS A 103 15.85 68.60 39.14
C HIS A 103 15.36 69.23 37.82
N TYR A 104 15.40 70.56 37.72
CA TYR A 104 15.00 71.24 36.50
C TYR A 104 15.95 70.97 35.32
N ALA A 105 17.25 70.88 35.58
CA ALA A 105 18.24 70.49 34.58
C ALA A 105 18.03 69.05 34.10
N ASN A 106 17.67 68.13 35.00
CA ASN A 106 17.31 66.75 34.64
C ASN A 106 16.10 66.73 33.70
N PHE A 107 15.04 67.48 34.02
CA PHE A 107 13.88 67.64 33.14
C PHE A 107 14.28 68.13 31.74
N LYS A 108 15.13 69.17 31.66
CA LYS A 108 15.57 69.76 30.38
C LYS A 108 16.42 68.81 29.52
N ASN A 109 17.10 67.85 30.14
CA ASN A 109 17.93 66.85 29.47
C ASN A 109 17.14 65.61 28.99
N MET A 110 15.88 65.46 29.41
CA MET A 110 15.02 64.36 28.95
C MET A 110 14.59 64.56 27.49
N THR A 111 14.24 63.46 26.81
CA THR A 111 13.80 63.48 25.41
C THR A 111 12.60 64.41 25.22
N PRO A 112 12.70 65.43 24.35
CA PRO A 112 11.57 66.33 24.10
C PRO A 112 10.48 65.59 23.32
N LEU A 113 9.29 65.49 23.92
CA LEU A 113 8.10 65.00 23.23
C LEU A 113 7.52 66.15 22.40
N PRO A 114 7.33 66.00 21.07
CA PRO A 114 6.82 67.08 20.21
C PRO A 114 5.48 67.66 20.68
N ALA A 115 4.60 66.80 21.20
CA ALA A 115 3.30 67.20 21.75
C ALA A 115 3.40 68.02 23.05
N MET A 116 4.55 67.98 23.74
CA MET A 116 4.80 68.73 24.98
C MET A 116 5.60 70.02 24.73
N ALA A 117 6.06 70.28 23.50
CA ALA A 117 7.03 71.35 23.21
C ALA A 117 6.55 72.74 23.68
N GLU A 118 5.30 73.10 23.41
CA GLU A 118 4.72 74.38 23.82
C GLU A 118 4.59 74.50 25.35
N ALA A 119 4.11 73.44 26.00
CA ALA A 119 3.96 73.41 27.46
C ALA A 119 5.33 73.47 28.15
N SER A 120 6.33 72.73 27.65
CA SER A 120 7.71 72.76 28.14
C SER A 120 8.35 74.14 28.00
N ALA A 121 8.13 74.81 26.86
CA ALA A 121 8.66 76.15 26.62
C ALA A 121 8.05 77.19 27.58
N ASN A 122 6.74 77.11 27.83
CA ASN A 122 6.07 77.98 28.80
C ASN A 122 6.60 77.74 30.23
N VAL A 123 6.80 76.48 30.63
CA VAL A 123 7.41 76.13 31.92
C VAL A 123 8.84 76.68 32.02
N ASP A 124 9.67 76.58 30.97
CA ASP A 124 11.04 77.12 30.96
C ASP A 124 11.07 78.65 31.14
N GLU A 125 10.20 79.37 30.43
CA GLU A 125 10.10 80.82 30.58
C GLU A 125 9.71 81.22 32.02
N LYS A 126 8.67 80.59 32.60
CA LYS A 126 8.20 80.96 33.95
C LYS A 126 9.15 80.48 35.04
N TYR A 127 9.79 79.33 34.85
CA TYR A 127 10.78 78.79 35.76
C TYR A 127 11.98 79.73 35.87
N GLN A 128 12.57 80.15 34.74
CA GLN A 128 13.74 81.02 34.73
C GLN A 128 13.45 82.35 35.44
N ARG A 129 12.28 82.96 35.18
CA ARG A 129 11.88 84.20 35.86
C ARG A 129 11.74 84.02 37.36
N TYR A 130 11.06 82.97 37.81
CA TYR A 130 10.85 82.74 39.24
C TYR A 130 12.12 82.32 39.95
N GLN A 131 12.98 81.51 39.33
CA GLN A 131 14.28 81.12 39.85
C GLN A 131 15.18 82.34 40.05
N ALA A 132 15.25 83.23 39.06
CA ALA A 132 16.01 84.48 39.15
C ALA A 132 15.48 85.36 40.29
N ALA A 133 14.16 85.49 40.43
CA ALA A 133 13.55 86.25 41.52
C ALA A 133 13.89 85.66 42.90
N LEU A 134 13.83 84.34 43.07
CA LEU A 134 14.24 83.69 44.33
C LEU A 134 15.73 83.89 44.63
N ALA A 135 16.59 83.89 43.62
CA ALA A 135 18.02 84.18 43.79
C ALA A 135 18.26 85.64 44.21
N GLU A 136 17.53 86.59 43.64
CA GLU A 136 17.55 87.99 44.06
C GLU A 136 17.05 88.16 45.51
N LEU A 137 15.98 87.46 45.92
CA LEU A 137 15.52 87.50 47.32
C LEU A 137 16.59 87.00 48.30
N ILE A 138 17.33 85.96 47.93
CA ILE A 138 18.48 85.49 48.71
C ILE A 138 19.53 86.60 48.84
N GLN A 139 19.88 87.27 47.74
CA GLN A 139 20.85 88.38 47.75
C GLN A 139 20.37 89.56 48.61
N PHE A 140 19.09 89.92 48.53
CA PHE A 140 18.52 90.98 49.35
C PHE A 140 18.58 90.65 50.84
N LEU A 141 18.28 89.41 51.24
CA LEU A 141 18.39 88.99 52.63
C LEU A 141 19.85 88.86 53.12
N ASP A 142 20.77 88.38 52.27
CA ASP A 142 22.22 88.35 52.57
C ASP A 142 22.75 89.76 52.83
N ASN A 143 22.31 90.74 52.04
CA ASN A 143 22.73 92.15 52.14
C ASN A 143 21.90 92.97 53.13
N GLY A 144 20.89 92.38 53.79
CA GLY A 144 20.00 93.08 54.72
C GLY A 144 19.04 94.09 54.10
N ASN A 145 18.83 94.07 52.78
CA ASN A 145 17.96 95.01 52.06
C ASN A 145 16.49 94.53 52.07
N MET A 146 15.77 94.85 53.15
CA MET A 146 14.37 94.44 53.31
C MET A 146 13.39 95.17 52.39
N ASP A 147 13.65 96.43 52.06
CA ASP A 147 12.77 97.20 51.18
C ASP A 147 12.71 96.58 49.79
N ALA A 148 13.86 96.20 49.24
CA ALA A 148 13.94 95.51 47.95
C ALA A 148 13.32 94.09 48.02
N TYR A 149 13.49 93.38 49.13
CA TYR A 149 12.85 92.08 49.35
C TYR A 149 11.33 92.15 49.24
N PHE A 150 10.70 93.14 49.88
CA PHE A 150 9.24 93.30 49.85
C PHE A 150 8.70 93.92 48.56
N ALA A 151 9.50 94.74 47.88
CA ALA A 151 9.13 95.34 46.61
C ALA A 151 9.10 94.32 45.45
N GLN A 152 9.78 93.18 45.58
CA GLN A 152 9.87 92.20 44.50
C GLN A 152 8.51 91.49 44.28
N PRO A 153 7.97 91.45 43.05
CA PRO A 153 6.65 90.86 42.76
C PRO A 153 6.70 89.32 42.64
N THR A 154 7.38 88.65 43.56
CA THR A 154 7.67 87.21 43.50
C THR A 154 6.40 86.35 43.58
N GLN A 155 5.32 86.84 44.19
CA GLN A 155 4.02 86.13 44.24
C GLN A 155 3.40 85.95 42.84
N GLY A 156 3.47 86.98 41.99
CA GLY A 156 2.96 86.89 40.61
C GLY A 156 3.75 85.88 39.79
N MET A 157 5.08 85.86 39.95
CA MET A 157 5.96 84.89 39.28
C MET A 157 5.73 83.46 39.78
N GLN A 158 5.51 83.28 41.09
CA GLN A 158 5.15 81.98 41.67
C GLN A 158 3.83 81.47 41.09
N ASN A 159 2.78 82.31 41.05
CA ASN A 159 1.49 81.93 40.50
C ASN A 159 1.60 81.56 39.00
N ALA A 160 2.36 82.35 38.23
CA ALA A 160 2.58 82.10 36.81
C ALA A 160 3.30 80.76 36.55
N LEU A 161 4.32 80.43 37.35
CA LEU A 161 4.97 79.11 37.25
C LEU A 161 4.01 77.98 37.66
N GLY A 162 3.24 78.16 38.74
CA GLY A 162 2.24 77.18 39.16
C GLY A 162 1.19 76.90 38.08
N GLU A 163 0.73 77.94 37.39
CA GLU A 163 -0.19 77.81 36.25
C GLU A 163 0.45 77.10 35.05
N ALA A 164 1.70 77.45 34.72
CA ALA A 164 2.44 76.78 33.65
C ALA A 164 2.65 75.28 33.93
N LEU A 165 3.00 74.92 35.16
CA LEU A 165 3.14 73.53 35.62
C LEU A 165 1.80 72.79 35.63
N GLY A 166 0.71 73.46 36.02
CA GLY A 166 -0.65 72.91 35.95
C GLY A 166 -1.10 72.65 34.51
N ASN A 167 -0.76 73.55 33.57
CA ASN A 167 -0.99 73.34 32.15
C ASN A 167 -0.16 72.16 31.62
N TYR A 168 1.13 72.10 31.97
CA TYR A 168 2.00 70.98 31.62
C TYR A 168 1.43 69.64 32.10
N ALA A 169 1.01 69.55 33.37
CA ALA A 169 0.41 68.34 33.94
C ALA A 169 -0.87 67.92 33.21
N ARG A 170 -1.72 68.88 32.80
CA ARG A 170 -2.95 68.62 32.06
C ARG A 170 -2.68 68.12 30.64
N VAL A 171 -1.70 68.69 29.94
CA VAL A 171 -1.30 68.21 28.60
C VAL A 171 -0.67 66.82 28.70
N SER A 172 0.19 66.60 29.70
CA SER A 172 0.81 65.30 30.00
C SER A 172 -0.24 64.22 30.28
N GLU A 173 -1.24 64.51 31.13
CA GLU A 173 -2.34 63.60 31.46
C GLU A 173 -3.20 63.27 30.23
N ASN A 174 -3.52 64.26 29.40
CA ASN A 174 -4.29 64.03 28.17
C ASN A 174 -3.53 63.12 27.19
N LEU A 175 -2.22 63.36 27.01
CA LEU A 175 -1.37 62.55 26.15
C LEU A 175 -1.20 61.12 26.70
N TYR A 176 -1.05 60.99 28.02
CA TYR A 176 -1.01 59.70 28.72
C TYR A 176 -2.30 58.91 28.50
N ARG A 177 -3.47 59.53 28.72
CA ARG A 177 -4.78 58.90 28.48
C ARG A 177 -4.96 58.48 27.04
N GLN A 178 -4.63 59.35 26.08
CA GLN A 178 -4.73 59.03 24.67
C GLN A 178 -3.87 57.81 24.29
N THR A 179 -2.64 57.74 24.81
CA THR A 179 -1.71 56.63 24.57
C THR A 179 -2.20 55.33 25.24
N PHE A 180 -2.76 55.45 26.44
CA PHE A 180 -3.30 54.32 27.20
C PHE A 180 -4.60 53.74 26.58
N ASP A 181 -5.54 54.61 26.21
CA ASP A 181 -6.81 54.21 25.58
C ASP A 181 -6.56 53.54 24.22
N GLN A 182 -5.57 54.03 23.48
CA GLN A 182 -5.13 53.41 22.24
C GLN A 182 -4.52 52.02 22.50
N SER A 183 -3.71 51.88 23.55
CA SER A 183 -3.17 50.58 23.99
C SER A 183 -4.25 49.59 24.44
N ALA A 184 -5.33 50.06 25.06
CA ALA A 184 -6.46 49.22 25.46
C ALA A 184 -7.27 48.70 24.25
N HIS A 185 -7.43 49.55 23.22
CA HIS A 185 -8.02 49.14 21.94
C HIS A 185 -7.14 48.11 21.22
N ASP A 186 -5.82 48.29 21.23
CA ASP A 186 -4.86 47.35 20.63
C ASP A 186 -4.92 45.97 21.30
N TYR A 187 -5.13 45.93 22.63
CA TYR A 187 -5.28 44.66 23.35
C TYR A 187 -6.54 43.89 22.93
N ARG A 188 -7.70 44.57 22.83
CA ARG A 188 -8.95 43.96 22.34
C ARG A 188 -8.84 43.51 20.89
N PHE A 189 -8.15 44.29 20.06
CA PHE A 189 -7.88 43.96 18.67
C PHE A 189 -7.01 42.69 18.57
N ALA A 190 -5.94 42.58 19.36
CA ALA A 190 -5.10 41.38 19.43
C ALA A 190 -5.88 40.13 19.89
N GLN A 191 -6.78 40.26 20.86
CA GLN A 191 -7.65 39.15 21.29
C GLN A 191 -8.61 38.70 20.19
N TRP A 192 -9.22 39.64 19.45
CA TRP A 192 -10.10 39.31 18.32
C TRP A 192 -9.33 38.63 17.19
N GLN A 193 -8.11 39.08 16.89
CA GLN A 193 -7.23 38.44 15.92
C GLN A 193 -6.88 37.01 16.32
N LEU A 194 -6.54 36.76 17.58
CA LEU A 194 -6.31 35.41 18.10
C LEU A 194 -7.55 34.53 17.94
N GLY A 195 -8.74 35.05 18.25
CA GLY A 195 -10.00 34.35 18.07
C GLY A 195 -10.25 33.95 16.61
N VAL A 196 -10.10 34.91 15.68
CA VAL A 196 -10.25 34.66 14.23
C VAL A 196 -9.24 33.64 13.75
N LEU A 197 -7.98 33.75 14.18
CA LEU A 197 -6.91 32.84 13.77
C LEU A 197 -7.15 31.41 14.29
N ALA A 198 -7.66 31.26 15.52
CA ALA A 198 -8.07 29.97 16.06
C ALA A 198 -9.23 29.35 15.26
N VAL A 199 -10.24 30.15 14.90
CA VAL A 199 -11.36 29.68 14.06
C VAL A 199 -10.89 29.27 12.67
N VAL A 200 -10.03 30.06 12.03
CA VAL A 200 -9.44 29.73 10.72
C VAL A 200 -8.62 28.44 10.80
N LEU A 201 -7.83 28.26 11.86
CA LEU A 201 -7.05 27.04 12.07
C LEU A 201 -7.96 25.80 12.19
N VAL A 202 -9.04 25.90 12.98
CA VAL A 202 -10.03 24.82 13.11
C VAL A 202 -10.71 24.50 11.77
N LEU A 203 -11.07 25.53 10.99
CA LEU A 203 -11.65 25.34 9.65
C LEU A 203 -10.67 24.65 8.70
N ILE A 204 -9.40 25.06 8.69
CA ILE A 204 -8.35 24.41 7.88
C ILE A 204 -8.22 22.94 8.29
N LEU A 205 -8.14 22.64 9.59
CA LEU A 205 -8.05 21.26 10.08
C LEU A 205 -9.26 20.42 9.66
N MET A 206 -10.47 20.97 9.71
CA MET A 206 -11.67 20.29 9.21
C MET A 206 -11.60 20.01 7.71
N VAL A 207 -11.18 20.99 6.89
CA VAL A 207 -11.04 20.82 5.44
C VAL A 207 -9.97 19.77 5.11
N VAL A 208 -8.84 19.79 5.80
CA VAL A 208 -7.75 18.82 5.63
C VAL A 208 -8.21 17.42 6.02
N TRP A 209 -8.87 17.27 7.17
CA TRP A 209 -9.40 16.00 7.64
C TRP A 209 -10.41 15.41 6.65
N PHE A 210 -11.35 16.24 6.18
CA PHE A 210 -12.34 15.84 5.18
C PHE A 210 -11.67 15.47 3.85
N GLY A 211 -10.70 16.25 3.40
CA GLY A 211 -9.93 16.01 2.19
C GLY A 211 -9.15 14.70 2.23
N ILE A 212 -8.38 14.44 3.31
CA ILE A 212 -7.61 13.20 3.47
C ILE A 212 -8.55 11.99 3.52
N ARG A 213 -9.65 12.09 4.27
CA ARG A 213 -10.62 11.01 4.39
C ARG A 213 -11.23 10.64 3.02
N HIS A 214 -11.62 11.64 2.24
CA HIS A 214 -12.30 11.41 0.97
C HIS A 214 -11.35 11.09 -0.19
N ALA A 215 -10.17 11.70 -0.24
CA ALA A 215 -9.21 11.54 -1.33
C ALA A 215 -8.25 10.37 -1.15
N LEU A 216 -7.96 9.96 0.09
CA LEU A 216 -6.96 8.93 0.41
C LEU A 216 -7.58 7.72 1.13
N LEU A 217 -8.18 7.92 2.30
CA LEU A 217 -8.62 6.79 3.15
C LEU A 217 -9.77 5.98 2.53
N ASN A 218 -10.82 6.64 2.02
CA ASN A 218 -11.97 5.94 1.44
C ASN A 218 -11.61 5.15 0.15
N PRO A 219 -10.86 5.71 -0.83
CA PRO A 219 -10.39 4.95 -1.98
C PRO A 219 -9.43 3.81 -1.58
N LEU A 220 -8.50 4.04 -0.65
CA LEU A 220 -7.59 3.01 -0.18
C LEU A 220 -8.33 1.83 0.48
N ALA A 221 -9.35 2.11 1.30
CA ALA A 221 -10.19 1.07 1.91
C ALA A 221 -10.92 0.21 0.86
N ARG A 222 -11.36 0.82 -0.25
CA ARG A 222 -11.96 0.09 -1.38
C ARG A 222 -10.95 -0.83 -2.06
N VAL A 223 -9.74 -0.35 -2.32
CA VAL A 223 -8.66 -1.17 -2.89
C VAL A 223 -8.32 -2.34 -1.96
N ILE A 224 -8.18 -2.10 -0.65
CA ILE A 224 -7.91 -3.16 0.34
C ILE A 224 -9.03 -4.21 0.36
N THR A 225 -10.29 -3.76 0.34
CA THR A 225 -11.45 -4.66 0.30
C THR A 225 -11.41 -5.53 -0.95
N HIS A 226 -11.09 -4.95 -2.10
CA HIS A 226 -11.00 -5.67 -3.36
C HIS A 226 -9.85 -6.68 -3.39
N ILE A 227 -8.70 -6.34 -2.82
CA ILE A 227 -7.59 -7.30 -2.64
C ILE A 227 -8.03 -8.48 -1.76
N ARG A 228 -8.85 -8.25 -0.72
CA ARG A 228 -9.41 -9.34 0.11
C ARG A 228 -10.37 -10.23 -0.68
N GLU A 229 -11.17 -9.67 -1.57
CA GLU A 229 -12.05 -10.43 -2.47
C GLU A 229 -11.22 -11.35 -3.38
N ILE A 230 -10.17 -10.80 -4.02
CA ILE A 230 -9.22 -11.57 -4.84
C ILE A 230 -8.56 -12.67 -4.02
N ALA A 231 -8.09 -12.36 -2.81
CA ALA A 231 -7.45 -13.33 -1.92
C ALA A 231 -8.42 -14.45 -1.44
N SER A 232 -9.72 -14.16 -1.40
CA SER A 232 -10.75 -15.17 -1.11
C SER A 232 -11.15 -16.03 -2.33
N GLY A 233 -10.60 -15.73 -3.51
CA GLY A 233 -10.88 -16.44 -4.76
C GLY A 233 -12.04 -15.86 -5.58
N ASP A 234 -12.68 -14.79 -5.13
CA ASP A 234 -13.71 -14.10 -5.92
C ASP A 234 -13.04 -13.07 -6.86
N LEU A 235 -12.85 -13.50 -8.11
CA LEU A 235 -12.28 -12.66 -9.18
C LEU A 235 -13.37 -11.94 -10.00
N THR A 236 -14.64 -12.01 -9.62
CA THR A 236 -15.75 -11.48 -10.45
C THR A 236 -16.07 -10.01 -10.18
N LYS A 237 -15.60 -9.47 -9.04
CA LYS A 237 -15.87 -8.08 -8.63
C LYS A 237 -15.05 -7.11 -9.46
N THR A 238 -15.55 -5.89 -9.64
CA THR A 238 -14.85 -4.84 -10.40
C THR A 238 -14.44 -3.69 -9.48
N LEU A 239 -13.19 -3.26 -9.57
CA LEU A 239 -12.68 -2.12 -8.81
C LEU A 239 -12.94 -0.79 -9.54
N THR A 240 -13.96 -0.05 -9.13
CA THR A 240 -14.22 1.31 -9.65
C THR A 240 -13.56 2.36 -8.76
N VAL A 241 -12.30 2.70 -9.04
CA VAL A 241 -11.60 3.83 -8.40
C VAL A 241 -11.24 4.86 -9.46
N SER A 242 -12.00 5.95 -9.50
CA SER A 242 -11.76 7.05 -10.44
C SER A 242 -10.76 8.05 -9.86
N GLY A 243 -9.57 8.15 -10.43
CA GLY A 243 -8.56 9.14 -10.03
C GLY A 243 -7.28 9.01 -10.85
N ARG A 244 -6.56 10.13 -11.04
CA ARG A 244 -5.23 10.16 -11.67
C ARG A 244 -4.10 10.33 -10.64
N ASN A 245 -4.42 10.09 -9.36
CA ASN A 245 -3.47 10.14 -8.26
C ASN A 245 -2.90 8.74 -7.98
N GLU A 246 -2.01 8.66 -7.00
CA GLU A 246 -1.31 7.44 -6.60
C GLU A 246 -2.29 6.29 -6.26
N ILE A 247 -3.47 6.59 -5.72
CA ILE A 247 -4.49 5.57 -5.42
C ILE A 247 -5.15 5.05 -6.70
N GLY A 248 -5.32 5.88 -7.72
CA GLY A 248 -5.80 5.45 -9.04
C GLY A 248 -4.79 4.55 -9.75
N GLU A 249 -3.50 4.87 -9.66
CA GLU A 249 -2.42 4.03 -10.18
C GLU A 249 -2.35 2.67 -9.46
N LEU A 250 -2.45 2.67 -8.13
CA LEU A 250 -2.55 1.45 -7.33
C LEU A 250 -3.76 0.60 -7.74
N ALA A 251 -4.93 1.22 -7.90
CA ALA A 251 -6.14 0.53 -8.33
C ALA A 251 -6.00 -0.10 -9.73
N GLY A 252 -5.42 0.63 -10.69
CA GLY A 252 -5.15 0.10 -12.03
C GLY A 252 -4.16 -1.08 -12.02
N THR A 253 -3.18 -1.05 -11.12
CA THR A 253 -2.22 -2.15 -10.95
C THR A 253 -2.88 -3.39 -10.36
N VAL A 254 -3.75 -3.22 -9.36
CA VAL A 254 -4.56 -4.31 -8.77
C VAL A 254 -5.52 -4.91 -9.80
N GLU A 255 -6.14 -4.08 -10.65
CA GLU A 255 -6.99 -4.55 -11.74
C GLU A 255 -6.19 -5.39 -12.76
N HIS A 256 -4.97 -4.97 -13.09
CA HIS A 256 -4.10 -5.76 -13.97
C HIS A 256 -3.74 -7.12 -13.34
N MET A 257 -3.40 -7.15 -12.06
CA MET A 257 -3.14 -8.38 -11.30
C MET A 257 -4.36 -9.31 -11.29
N GLN A 258 -5.57 -8.78 -11.09
CA GLN A 258 -6.81 -9.56 -11.15
C GLN A 258 -7.01 -10.22 -12.51
N ARG A 259 -6.80 -9.49 -13.61
CA ARG A 259 -6.93 -10.05 -14.97
C ARG A 259 -5.95 -11.19 -15.22
N SER A 260 -4.68 -11.03 -14.85
CA SER A 260 -3.68 -12.10 -14.97
C SER A 260 -4.04 -13.35 -14.15
N LEU A 261 -4.65 -13.17 -12.97
CA LEU A 261 -5.16 -14.29 -12.19
C LEU A 261 -6.35 -14.98 -12.86
N ILE A 262 -7.29 -14.22 -13.43
CA ILE A 262 -8.43 -14.76 -14.20
C ILE A 262 -7.92 -15.61 -15.37
N ASP A 263 -6.95 -15.09 -16.15
CA ASP A 263 -6.38 -15.80 -17.29
C ASP A 263 -5.71 -17.11 -16.84
N THR A 264 -4.94 -17.07 -15.75
CA THR A 264 -4.27 -18.24 -15.19
C THR A 264 -5.27 -19.30 -14.73
N VAL A 265 -6.30 -18.91 -13.98
CA VAL A 265 -7.35 -19.83 -13.49
C VAL A 265 -8.15 -20.42 -14.65
N THR A 266 -8.44 -19.62 -15.68
CA THR A 266 -9.13 -20.08 -16.89
C THR A 266 -8.32 -21.14 -17.61
N GLN A 267 -7.02 -20.91 -17.81
CA GLN A 267 -6.15 -21.88 -18.47
C GLN A 267 -5.99 -23.18 -17.66
N VAL A 268 -5.94 -23.09 -16.32
CA VAL A 268 -5.92 -24.28 -15.44
C VAL A 268 -7.22 -25.07 -15.55
N ARG A 269 -8.37 -24.38 -15.62
CA ARG A 269 -9.68 -25.02 -15.81
C ARG A 269 -9.78 -25.72 -17.17
N GLU A 270 -9.42 -25.04 -18.25
CA GLU A 270 -9.40 -25.64 -19.59
C GLU A 270 -8.49 -26.86 -19.66
N GLY A 271 -7.30 -26.79 -19.06
CA GLY A 271 -6.40 -27.93 -18.94
C GLY A 271 -7.00 -29.10 -18.13
N SER A 272 -7.72 -28.81 -17.05
CA SER A 272 -8.41 -29.82 -16.24
C SER A 272 -9.57 -30.48 -17.00
N ASP A 273 -10.35 -29.71 -17.75
CA ASP A 273 -11.44 -30.22 -18.59
C ASP A 273 -10.89 -31.12 -19.71
N ALA A 274 -9.75 -30.75 -20.31
CA ALA A 274 -9.06 -31.59 -21.30
C ALA A 274 -8.56 -32.91 -20.69
N ILE A 275 -7.97 -32.87 -19.48
CA ILE A 275 -7.57 -34.08 -18.74
C ILE A 275 -8.79 -34.95 -18.41
N TYR A 276 -9.90 -34.37 -17.95
CA TYR A 276 -11.12 -35.10 -17.65
C TYR A 276 -11.67 -35.81 -18.90
N SER A 277 -11.73 -35.11 -20.04
CA SER A 277 -12.14 -35.71 -21.31
C SER A 277 -11.21 -36.85 -21.73
N GLY A 278 -9.89 -36.64 -21.67
CA GLY A 278 -8.90 -37.65 -22.04
C GLY A 278 -8.94 -38.88 -21.13
N THR A 279 -9.12 -38.70 -19.82
CA THR A 279 -9.25 -39.83 -18.89
C THR A 279 -10.55 -40.61 -19.09
N SER A 280 -11.65 -39.94 -19.45
CA SER A 280 -12.91 -40.61 -19.82
C SER A 280 -12.77 -41.44 -21.11
N GLU A 281 -12.03 -40.94 -22.11
CA GLU A 281 -11.75 -41.68 -23.34
C GLU A 281 -10.86 -42.90 -23.08
N ILE A 282 -9.82 -42.76 -22.25
CA ILE A 282 -8.98 -43.88 -21.80
C ILE A 282 -9.82 -44.94 -21.06
N ALA A 283 -10.72 -44.53 -20.17
CA ALA A 283 -11.56 -45.46 -19.42
C ALA A 283 -12.50 -46.25 -20.36
N ALA A 284 -13.10 -45.58 -21.35
CA ALA A 284 -13.91 -46.23 -22.37
C ALA A 284 -13.07 -47.20 -23.23
N GLY A 285 -11.90 -46.78 -23.69
CA GLY A 285 -10.98 -47.61 -24.46
C GLY A 285 -10.47 -48.82 -23.67
N ASN A 286 -10.21 -48.66 -22.37
CA ASN A 286 -9.81 -49.76 -21.50
C ASN A 286 -10.94 -50.77 -21.28
N THR A 287 -12.20 -50.32 -21.24
CA THR A 287 -13.38 -51.19 -21.16
C THR A 287 -13.53 -52.02 -22.44
N ASP A 288 -13.40 -51.39 -23.61
CA ASP A 288 -13.39 -52.09 -24.91
C ASP A 288 -12.26 -53.13 -25.01
N LEU A 289 -11.04 -52.73 -24.61
CA LEU A 289 -9.89 -53.63 -24.60
C LEU A 289 -10.11 -54.83 -23.67
N SER A 290 -10.67 -54.60 -22.47
CA SER A 290 -11.03 -55.67 -21.53
C SER A 290 -12.02 -56.64 -22.17
N SER A 291 -13.09 -56.12 -22.79
CA SER A 291 -14.09 -56.96 -23.48
C SER A 291 -13.48 -57.78 -24.63
N ARG A 292 -12.59 -57.19 -25.43
CA ARG A 292 -11.89 -57.88 -26.51
C ARG A 292 -10.93 -58.96 -25.98
N THR A 293 -10.29 -58.69 -24.85
CA THR A 293 -9.40 -59.65 -24.18
C THR A 293 -10.20 -60.85 -23.66
N GLU A 294 -11.38 -60.63 -23.07
CA GLU A 294 -12.31 -61.70 -22.67
C GLU A 294 -12.78 -62.53 -23.87
N GLN A 295 -13.17 -61.88 -24.98
CA GLN A 295 -13.53 -62.59 -26.22
C GLN A 295 -12.38 -63.42 -26.78
N GLN A 296 -11.17 -62.87 -26.77
CA GLN A 296 -9.98 -63.56 -27.25
C GLN A 296 -9.61 -64.75 -26.36
N ALA A 297 -9.78 -64.64 -25.04
CA ALA A 297 -9.62 -65.74 -24.11
C ALA A 297 -10.62 -66.87 -24.40
N SER A 298 -11.90 -66.53 -24.63
CA SER A 298 -12.94 -67.51 -25.00
C SER A 298 -12.66 -68.19 -26.35
N ALA A 299 -12.20 -67.45 -27.36
CA ALA A 299 -11.81 -68.02 -28.65
C ALA A 299 -10.59 -68.95 -28.53
N LEU A 300 -9.66 -68.64 -27.63
CA LEU A 300 -8.53 -69.51 -27.31
C LEU A 300 -8.97 -70.81 -26.61
N GLU A 301 -9.96 -70.75 -25.71
CA GLU A 301 -10.57 -71.95 -25.11
C GLU A 301 -11.22 -72.84 -26.17
N GLU A 302 -12.00 -72.26 -27.09
CA GLU A 302 -12.63 -73.01 -28.18
C GLU A 302 -11.59 -73.65 -29.12
N THR A 303 -10.50 -72.93 -29.40
CA THR A 303 -9.38 -73.45 -30.19
C THR A 303 -8.69 -74.60 -29.46
N ALA A 304 -8.46 -74.48 -28.15
CA ALA A 304 -7.87 -75.54 -27.35
C ALA A 304 -8.76 -76.81 -27.33
N ALA A 305 -10.07 -76.66 -27.14
CA ALA A 305 -11.02 -77.77 -27.20
C ALA A 305 -11.06 -78.42 -28.59
N SER A 306 -11.01 -77.62 -29.66
CA SER A 306 -10.92 -78.11 -31.04
C SER A 306 -9.62 -78.90 -31.27
N MET A 307 -8.51 -78.46 -30.68
CA MET A 307 -7.22 -79.17 -30.75
C MET A 307 -7.26 -80.49 -29.97
N GLU A 308 -7.97 -80.58 -28.85
CA GLU A 308 -8.20 -81.85 -28.15
C GLU A 308 -9.01 -82.82 -29.01
N GLN A 309 -10.09 -82.35 -29.64
CA GLN A 309 -10.91 -83.19 -30.53
C GLN A 309 -10.13 -83.64 -31.78
N LEU A 310 -9.34 -82.75 -32.39
CA LEU A 310 -8.44 -83.10 -33.49
C LEU A 310 -7.41 -84.14 -33.06
N THR A 311 -6.80 -83.97 -31.89
CA THR A 311 -5.83 -84.94 -31.35
C THR A 311 -6.48 -86.31 -31.15
N ALA A 312 -7.70 -86.37 -30.63
CA ALA A 312 -8.47 -87.61 -30.50
C ALA A 312 -8.73 -88.27 -31.86
N THR A 313 -9.13 -87.48 -32.86
CA THR A 313 -9.40 -87.96 -34.23
C THR A 313 -8.13 -88.47 -34.92
N VAL A 314 -7.01 -87.75 -34.77
CA VAL A 314 -5.70 -88.19 -35.30
C VAL A 314 -5.26 -89.49 -34.65
N LYS A 315 -5.43 -89.64 -33.33
CA LYS A 315 -5.16 -90.89 -32.62
C LYS A 315 -6.02 -92.04 -33.16
N GLN A 316 -7.32 -91.81 -33.33
CA GLN A 316 -8.23 -92.80 -33.92
C GLN A 316 -7.83 -93.17 -35.36
N ASN A 317 -7.43 -92.19 -36.18
CA ASN A 317 -6.95 -92.45 -37.54
C ASN A 317 -5.66 -93.26 -37.56
N ALA A 318 -4.73 -93.01 -36.63
CA ALA A 318 -3.52 -93.81 -36.48
C ALA A 318 -3.84 -95.26 -36.09
N ASP A 319 -4.78 -95.47 -35.17
CA ASP A 319 -5.24 -96.81 -34.78
C ASP A 319 -5.95 -97.53 -35.94
N ASN A 320 -6.81 -96.82 -36.68
CA ASN A 320 -7.47 -97.35 -37.88
C ASN A 320 -6.46 -97.74 -38.97
N ALA A 321 -5.46 -96.90 -39.23
CA ALA A 321 -4.39 -97.19 -40.17
C ALA A 321 -3.58 -98.43 -39.74
N ARG A 322 -3.32 -98.58 -38.43
CA ARG A 322 -2.65 -99.76 -37.87
C ARG A 322 -3.49 -101.02 -38.04
N GLN A 323 -4.80 -100.96 -37.79
CA GLN A 323 -5.72 -102.07 -38.01
C GLN A 323 -5.82 -102.45 -39.49
N ALA A 324 -5.96 -101.45 -40.38
CA ALA A 324 -5.99 -101.67 -41.82
C ALA A 324 -4.70 -102.31 -42.33
N SER A 325 -3.54 -101.87 -41.83
CA SER A 325 -2.24 -102.49 -42.13
C SER A 325 -2.18 -103.96 -41.70
N GLN A 326 -2.72 -104.29 -40.51
CA GLN A 326 -2.80 -105.68 -40.04
C GLN A 326 -3.73 -106.54 -40.90
N LEU A 327 -4.89 -105.99 -41.28
CA LEU A 327 -5.85 -106.68 -42.14
C LEU A 327 -5.25 -106.94 -43.53
N ALA A 328 -4.58 -105.95 -44.11
CA ALA A 328 -3.87 -106.09 -45.38
C ALA A 328 -2.76 -107.16 -45.30
N GLN A 329 -2.02 -107.21 -44.20
CA GLN A 329 -1.01 -108.25 -43.96
C GLN A 329 -1.65 -109.65 -43.91
N SER A 330 -2.76 -109.81 -43.19
CA SER A 330 -3.50 -111.08 -43.09
C SER A 330 -4.10 -111.51 -44.43
N ALA A 331 -4.65 -110.57 -45.20
CA ALA A 331 -5.14 -110.83 -46.56
C ALA A 331 -4.01 -111.26 -47.50
N SER A 332 -2.84 -110.61 -47.42
CA SER A 332 -1.63 -110.98 -48.18
C SER A 332 -1.15 -112.39 -47.82
N GLU A 333 -1.15 -112.76 -46.54
CA GLU A 333 -0.83 -114.13 -46.11
C GLU A 333 -1.83 -115.16 -46.64
N THR A 334 -3.11 -114.84 -46.61
CA THR A 334 -4.19 -115.70 -47.14
C THR A 334 -4.03 -115.87 -48.66
N ALA A 335 -3.78 -114.79 -49.40
CA ALA A 335 -3.52 -114.84 -50.83
C ALA A 335 -2.28 -115.68 -51.15
N ARG A 336 -1.20 -115.56 -50.36
CA ARG A 336 0.00 -116.39 -50.49
C ARG A 336 -0.29 -117.88 -50.24
N HIS A 337 -1.15 -118.19 -49.27
CA HIS A 337 -1.59 -119.56 -49.03
C HIS A 337 -2.44 -120.10 -50.20
N GLY A 338 -3.38 -119.29 -50.70
CA GLY A 338 -4.17 -119.60 -51.90
C GLY A 338 -3.30 -119.83 -53.13
N GLY A 339 -2.24 -119.03 -53.32
CA GLY A 339 -1.25 -119.23 -54.39
C GLY A 339 -0.60 -120.61 -54.33
N LYS A 340 -0.21 -121.09 -53.15
CA LYS A 340 0.33 -122.46 -52.98
C LYS A 340 -0.69 -123.54 -53.32
N VAL A 341 -1.97 -123.33 -53.01
CA VAL A 341 -3.04 -124.27 -53.37
C VAL A 341 -3.22 -124.32 -54.88
N VAL A 342 -3.21 -123.16 -55.56
CA VAL A 342 -3.30 -123.08 -57.02
C VAL A 342 -2.10 -123.75 -57.69
N ASP A 343 -0.88 -123.55 -57.20
CA ASP A 343 0.31 -124.27 -57.68
C ASP A 343 0.14 -125.79 -57.56
N GLY A 344 -0.45 -126.26 -56.45
CA GLY A 344 -0.83 -127.66 -56.28
C GLY A 344 -1.80 -128.16 -57.36
N VAL A 345 -2.84 -127.38 -57.68
CA VAL A 345 -3.81 -127.70 -58.73
C VAL A 345 -3.16 -127.74 -60.11
N VAL A 346 -2.23 -126.82 -60.42
CA VAL A 346 -1.50 -126.81 -61.70
C VAL A 346 -0.63 -128.06 -61.86
N ASN A 347 0.03 -128.50 -60.78
CA ASN A 347 0.77 -129.77 -60.77
C ASN A 347 -0.15 -130.96 -61.03
N THR A 348 -1.31 -131.03 -60.38
CA THR A 348 -2.29 -132.10 -60.64
C THR A 348 -2.78 -132.07 -62.09
N MET A 349 -2.98 -130.89 -62.70
CA MET A 349 -3.34 -130.79 -64.12
C MET A 349 -2.22 -131.27 -65.04
N HIS A 350 -0.95 -131.07 -64.70
CA HIS A 350 0.18 -131.67 -65.43
C HIS A 350 0.16 -133.19 -65.34
N GLU A 351 -0.07 -133.76 -64.15
CA GLU A 351 -0.19 -135.22 -63.97
C GLU A 351 -1.37 -135.82 -64.77
N ILE A 352 -2.49 -135.10 -64.86
CA ILE A 352 -3.64 -135.48 -65.70
C ILE A 352 -3.27 -135.43 -67.18
N ALA A 353 -2.56 -134.39 -67.63
CA ALA A 353 -2.12 -134.26 -69.02
C ALA A 353 -1.15 -135.38 -69.42
N ASP A 354 -0.19 -135.70 -68.54
CA ASP A 354 0.75 -136.80 -68.74
C ASP A 354 0.03 -138.17 -68.75
N SER A 355 -0.93 -138.37 -67.85
CA SER A 355 -1.77 -139.57 -67.85
C SER A 355 -2.60 -139.69 -69.13
N SER A 356 -3.16 -138.58 -69.62
CA SER A 356 -3.94 -138.53 -70.87
C SER A 356 -3.07 -138.84 -72.09
N LYS A 357 -1.82 -138.37 -72.12
CA LYS A 357 -0.84 -138.71 -73.15
C LYS A 357 -0.52 -140.21 -73.15
N LYS A 358 -0.36 -140.78 -71.97
CA LYS A 358 -0.14 -142.23 -71.79
C LYS A 358 -1.33 -143.06 -72.29
N ILE A 359 -2.56 -142.57 -72.10
CA ILE A 359 -3.76 -143.17 -72.69
C ILE A 359 -3.73 -143.08 -74.22
N ALA A 360 -3.34 -141.94 -74.79
CA ALA A 360 -3.21 -141.79 -76.25
C ALA A 360 -2.17 -142.76 -76.85
N ASP A 361 -1.03 -142.96 -76.17
CA ASP A 361 -0.04 -143.95 -76.58
C ASP A 361 -0.61 -145.38 -76.57
N ILE A 362 -1.42 -145.74 -75.55
CA ILE A 362 -2.11 -147.03 -75.47
C ILE A 362 -3.13 -147.18 -76.62
N ILE A 363 -3.91 -146.13 -76.92
CA ILE A 363 -4.87 -146.12 -78.04
C ILE A 363 -4.13 -146.35 -79.37
N SER A 364 -2.96 -145.73 -79.57
CA SER A 364 -2.16 -145.93 -80.78
C SER A 364 -1.67 -147.38 -80.94
N VAL A 365 -1.35 -148.07 -79.83
CA VAL A 365 -1.03 -149.50 -79.85
C VAL A 365 -2.26 -150.34 -80.17
N ILE A 366 -3.44 -150.00 -79.62
CA ILE A 366 -4.70 -150.68 -79.92
C ILE A 366 -5.07 -150.54 -81.41
N ASP A 367 -4.88 -149.35 -81.99
CA ASP A 367 -5.12 -149.10 -83.42
C ASP A 367 -4.17 -149.95 -84.30
N GLY A 368 -2.92 -150.13 -83.86
CA GLY A 368 -1.97 -151.09 -84.45
C GLY A 368 -2.44 -152.54 -84.40
N ILE A 369 -3.03 -152.99 -83.27
CA ILE A 369 -3.61 -154.34 -83.13
C ILE A 369 -4.85 -154.49 -84.02
N ALA A 370 -5.69 -153.46 -84.10
CA ALA A 370 -6.88 -153.45 -84.95
C ALA A 370 -6.51 -153.58 -86.44
N PHE A 371 -5.46 -152.87 -86.89
CA PHE A 371 -4.95 -152.99 -88.25
C PHE A 371 -4.39 -154.40 -88.55
N GLN A 372 -3.62 -154.98 -87.62
CA GLN A 372 -3.14 -156.37 -87.76
C GLN A 372 -4.30 -157.37 -87.83
N THR A 373 -5.34 -157.16 -87.03
CA THR A 373 -6.55 -158.01 -87.03
C THR A 373 -7.30 -157.91 -88.35
N ASN A 374 -7.40 -156.70 -88.93
CA ASN A 374 -8.01 -156.47 -90.24
C ASN A 374 -7.25 -157.17 -91.39
N ILE A 375 -5.91 -157.15 -91.36
CA ILE A 375 -5.08 -157.88 -92.33
C ILE A 375 -5.24 -159.40 -92.20
N LEU A 376 -5.32 -159.92 -90.96
CA LEU A 376 -5.56 -161.34 -90.71
C LEU A 376 -6.92 -161.80 -91.27
N ALA A 377 -7.96 -160.99 -91.06
CA ALA A 377 -9.31 -161.25 -91.57
C ALA A 377 -9.37 -161.24 -93.10
N LEU A 378 -8.63 -160.34 -93.75
CA LEU A 378 -8.57 -160.26 -95.21
C LEU A 378 -7.83 -161.47 -95.82
N ASN A 379 -6.71 -161.89 -95.23
CA ASN A 379 -5.98 -163.08 -95.70
C ASN A 379 -6.82 -164.36 -95.55
N ALA A 380 -7.63 -164.48 -94.49
CA ALA A 380 -8.56 -165.60 -94.34
C ALA A 380 -9.67 -165.60 -95.41
N ALA A 381 -10.16 -164.43 -95.80
CA ALA A 381 -11.19 -164.28 -96.84
C ALA A 381 -10.68 -164.60 -98.26
N VAL A 382 -9.42 -164.26 -98.56
CA VAL A 382 -8.78 -164.53 -99.87
C VAL A 382 -8.51 -166.03 -100.07
N GLU A 383 -8.07 -166.73 -99.03
CA GLU A 383 -7.76 -168.16 -99.14
C GLU A 383 -9.02 -169.04 -99.23
N ALA A 384 -10.13 -168.60 -98.63
CA ALA A 384 -11.43 -169.26 -98.77
C ALA A 384 -12.00 -169.17 -100.20
N ALA A 385 -11.69 -168.11 -100.96
CA ALA A 385 -12.17 -167.93 -102.33
C ALA A 385 -11.38 -168.76 -103.37
N ARG A 386 -10.21 -169.28 -103.01
CA ARG A 386 -9.31 -170.00 -103.93
C ARG A 386 -9.53 -171.51 -103.99
N ALA A 387 -10.35 -172.08 -103.10
CA ALA A 387 -10.51 -173.52 -102.91
C ALA A 387 -11.77 -174.15 -103.58
N GLY A 388 -12.41 -173.48 -104.53
CA GLY A 388 -13.54 -174.03 -105.30
C GLY A 388 -13.28 -174.00 -106.81
N GLU A 389 -13.15 -175.19 -107.42
CA GLU A 389 -12.85 -175.50 -108.84
C GLU A 389 -11.37 -175.62 -109.27
N GLN A 390 -10.59 -176.45 -108.56
CA GLN A 390 -9.98 -177.70 -109.09
C GLN A 390 -9.81 -178.73 -107.96
#